data_AF-A0A357YJ31-F1
#
_entry.id   AF-A0A357YJ31-F1
#
_cell.length_a   1.000
_cell.length_b   1.000
_cell.length_c   1.000
_cell.angle_alpha   90.00
_cell.angle_beta   90.00
_cell.angle_gamma   90.00
#
_symmetry.space_group_name_H-M   'P 1'
#
loop_
_entity.id
_entity.type
_entity.pdbx_description
1 polymer ?
#
loop_
_entity_poly.entity_id
_entity_poly.type
_entity_poly.pdbx_seq_one_letter_code
_entity_poly.pdbx_strand_id
1 'polypeptide(L)'
;TATVCALMQMPCTVYMGETDVKRQQVNVKKMEMLGATVVPVTSGNMTLKDATNEAIRDWCSHPADTHYIIGSVVGPHPYPDLVARLQSVISKEIKVQLTEKEGRDYPDYLIACVGGGSNAAGTIYEYLDNDKVKIVLAEAGGKGIESGESAATIHLGTAGVLHGCRTLLMQTEDGQITEPYSISAGLDYPGIGPIHANLAIQRRAQVLAINDDEALKAAFELTRNEGIIPALESAHALAALEKETFEPEEIVVLTLSGRGDKDLDTYFKYEGQY
;
A
#
# COMPACT_ATOMS: atom_id res chain seq x y z
N THR A 1 6.61 -8.69 10.05
CA THR A 1 7.44 -9.91 10.06
C THR A 1 8.12 -10.14 11.40
N ALA A 2 9.07 -9.29 11.83
CA ALA A 2 9.83 -9.46 13.07
C ALA A 2 8.98 -9.79 14.32
N THR A 3 7.86 -9.09 14.53
CA THR A 3 6.95 -9.35 15.68
C THR A 3 6.41 -10.78 15.70
N VAL A 4 5.97 -11.30 14.55
CA VAL A 4 5.42 -12.65 14.46
C VAL A 4 6.52 -13.68 14.62
N CYS A 5 7.70 -13.46 14.01
CA CYS A 5 8.85 -14.35 14.19
C CYS A 5 9.30 -14.40 15.66
N ALA A 6 9.34 -13.27 16.37
CA ALA A 6 9.64 -13.22 17.80
C ALA A 6 8.61 -14.01 18.63
N LEU A 7 7.32 -13.81 18.36
CA LEU A 7 6.23 -14.56 19.02
C LEU A 7 6.36 -16.07 18.79
N MET A 8 6.69 -16.47 17.57
CA MET A 8 6.82 -17.87 17.16
C MET A 8 8.21 -18.45 17.43
N GLN A 9 9.12 -17.67 18.03
CA GLN A 9 10.52 -18.06 18.30
C GLN A 9 11.27 -18.54 17.04
N MET A 10 11.08 -17.84 15.93
CA MET A 10 11.72 -18.12 14.65
C MET A 10 12.79 -17.08 14.32
N PRO A 11 13.91 -17.47 13.69
CA PRO A 11 14.84 -16.53 13.08
C PRO A 11 14.13 -15.62 12.06
N CYS A 12 14.55 -14.36 11.98
CA CYS A 12 13.97 -13.40 11.06
C CYS A 12 15.07 -12.55 10.42
N THR A 13 15.12 -12.57 9.10
CA THR A 13 15.93 -11.66 8.28
C THR A 13 14.99 -10.74 7.51
N VAL A 14 15.24 -9.44 7.56
CA VAL A 14 14.50 -8.42 6.82
C VAL A 14 15.46 -7.69 5.90
N TYR A 15 15.24 -7.83 4.60
CA TYR A 15 15.92 -7.02 3.58
C TYR A 15 15.23 -5.67 3.48
N MET A 16 16.00 -4.59 3.51
CA MET A 16 15.48 -3.23 3.44
C MET A 16 16.45 -2.36 2.65
N GLY A 17 15.95 -1.56 1.72
CA GLY A 17 16.79 -0.66 0.94
C GLY A 17 17.54 0.34 1.83
N GLU A 18 18.81 0.63 1.54
CA GLU A 18 19.62 1.55 2.37
C GLU A 18 18.98 2.94 2.51
N THR A 19 18.31 3.44 1.47
CA THR A 19 17.57 4.70 1.52
C THR A 19 16.43 4.62 2.54
N ASP A 20 15.69 3.50 2.55
CA ASP A 20 14.58 3.29 3.48
C ASP A 20 15.06 3.06 4.90
N VAL A 21 16.18 2.36 5.10
CA VAL A 21 16.82 2.21 6.42
C VAL A 21 17.11 3.57 7.05
N LYS A 22 17.56 4.56 6.24
CA LYS A 22 17.83 5.93 6.70
C LYS A 22 16.55 6.72 6.98
N ARG A 23 15.51 6.57 6.17
CA ARG A 23 14.23 7.30 6.32
C ARG A 23 13.32 6.73 7.43
N GLN A 24 13.44 5.44 7.72
CA GLN A 24 12.55 4.69 8.61
C GLN A 24 13.29 4.09 9.81
N GLN A 25 14.28 4.82 10.35
CA GLN A 25 15.17 4.33 11.44
C GLN A 25 14.43 3.81 12.66
N VAL A 26 13.29 4.42 13.00
CA VAL A 26 12.45 3.97 14.13
C VAL A 26 11.96 2.53 13.92
N ASN A 27 11.59 2.16 12.69
CA ASN A 27 11.15 0.81 12.37
C ASN A 27 12.30 -0.19 12.34
N VAL A 28 13.48 0.20 11.85
CA VAL A 28 14.71 -0.62 11.89
C VAL A 28 15.03 -1.00 13.33
N LYS A 29 15.12 -0.01 14.23
CA LYS A 29 15.39 -0.25 15.66
C LYS A 29 14.34 -1.15 16.32
N LYS A 30 13.05 -0.98 15.99
CA LYS A 30 11.99 -1.87 16.49
C LYS A 30 12.19 -3.32 16.04
N MET A 31 12.59 -3.54 14.78
CA MET A 31 12.86 -4.89 14.26
C MET A 31 14.06 -5.53 14.96
N GLU A 32 15.13 -4.79 15.17
CA GLU A 32 16.32 -5.25 15.89
C GLU A 32 16.02 -5.56 17.37
N MET A 33 15.22 -4.72 18.04
CA MET A 33 14.73 -4.97 19.41
C MET A 33 13.89 -6.25 19.52
N LEU A 34 13.22 -6.65 18.43
CA LEU A 34 12.46 -7.90 18.34
C LEU A 34 13.36 -9.11 17.98
N GLY A 35 14.67 -8.91 17.81
CA GLY A 35 15.63 -9.96 17.49
C GLY A 35 15.75 -10.30 16.00
N ALA A 36 15.17 -9.49 15.11
CA ALA A 36 15.36 -9.66 13.67
C ALA A 36 16.69 -9.07 13.20
N THR A 37 17.31 -9.71 12.21
CA THR A 37 18.45 -9.16 11.48
C THR A 37 17.94 -8.29 10.34
N VAL A 38 18.33 -7.02 10.30
CA VAL A 38 18.01 -6.11 9.20
C VAL A 38 19.22 -6.02 8.27
N VAL A 39 19.02 -6.34 6.99
CA VAL A 39 20.07 -6.35 5.96
C VAL A 39 19.85 -5.17 5.01
N PRO A 40 20.70 -4.13 5.06
CA PRO A 40 20.62 -3.01 4.13
C PRO A 40 20.97 -3.46 2.70
N VAL A 41 20.09 -3.19 1.75
CA VAL A 41 20.30 -3.47 0.33
C VAL A 41 20.86 -2.21 -0.34
N THR A 42 22.06 -2.37 -0.90
CA THR A 42 22.86 -1.29 -1.51
C THR A 42 22.89 -1.37 -3.04
N SER A 43 22.24 -2.38 -3.63
CA SER A 43 22.07 -2.51 -5.08
C SER A 43 20.95 -1.60 -5.60
N GLY A 44 21.04 -1.22 -6.87
CA GLY A 44 19.99 -0.43 -7.52
C GLY A 44 19.83 0.95 -6.86
N ASN A 45 18.58 1.33 -6.61
CA ASN A 45 18.23 2.60 -5.97
C ASN A 45 18.08 2.50 -4.45
N MET A 46 18.32 1.31 -3.90
CA MET A 46 18.33 1.08 -2.46
C MET A 46 16.95 1.36 -1.83
N THR A 47 15.88 0.96 -2.54
CA THR A 47 14.47 1.09 -2.11
C THR A 47 13.77 -0.27 -2.04
N LEU A 48 12.44 -0.27 -1.83
CA LEU A 48 11.59 -1.45 -1.71
C LEU A 48 11.73 -2.47 -2.85
N LYS A 49 11.88 -2.01 -4.10
CA LYS A 49 12.07 -2.90 -5.27
C LYS A 49 13.34 -3.73 -5.12
N ASP A 50 14.46 -3.10 -4.76
CA ASP A 50 15.75 -3.78 -4.60
C ASP A 50 15.75 -4.72 -3.39
N ALA A 51 15.12 -4.31 -2.28
CA ALA A 51 14.91 -5.18 -1.13
C ALA A 51 14.10 -6.45 -1.47
N THR A 52 13.10 -6.32 -2.34
CA THR A 52 12.31 -7.46 -2.81
C THR A 52 13.13 -8.41 -3.67
N ASN A 53 13.99 -7.88 -4.55
CA ASN A 53 14.90 -8.69 -5.36
C ASN A 53 15.83 -9.54 -4.49
N GLU A 54 16.46 -8.94 -3.47
CA GLU A 54 17.36 -9.66 -2.57
C GLU A 54 16.62 -10.69 -1.70
N ALA A 55 15.42 -10.38 -1.21
CA ALA A 55 14.61 -11.34 -0.46
C ALA A 55 14.21 -12.56 -1.31
N ILE A 56 13.88 -12.36 -2.59
CA ILE A 56 13.58 -13.47 -3.52
C ILE A 56 14.83 -14.30 -3.81
N ARG A 57 16.00 -13.66 -3.99
CA ARG A 57 17.28 -14.37 -4.20
C ARG A 57 17.66 -15.23 -2.99
N ASP A 58 17.49 -14.70 -1.79
CA ASP A 58 17.72 -15.42 -0.55
C ASP A 58 16.80 -16.64 -0.44
N TRP A 59 15.50 -16.44 -0.66
CA TRP A 59 14.52 -17.52 -0.64
C TRP A 59 14.82 -18.63 -1.66
N CYS A 60 15.23 -18.27 -2.89
CA CYS A 60 15.65 -19.23 -3.90
C CYS A 60 16.90 -20.03 -3.50
N SER A 61 17.75 -19.47 -2.64
CA SER A 61 18.97 -20.12 -2.15
C SER A 61 18.71 -21.02 -0.94
N HIS A 62 17.62 -20.75 -0.20
CA HIS A 62 17.25 -21.45 1.04
C HIS A 62 15.80 -21.98 1.05
N PRO A 63 15.34 -22.72 0.01
CA PRO A 63 13.93 -23.08 -0.12
C PRO A 63 13.46 -24.16 0.88
N ALA A 64 14.37 -24.87 1.54
CA ALA A 64 14.06 -26.00 2.42
C ALA A 64 13.76 -25.59 3.87
N ASP A 65 14.30 -24.47 4.33
CA ASP A 65 14.25 -24.01 5.71
C ASP A 65 13.77 -22.55 5.86
N THR A 66 13.58 -21.84 4.74
CA THR A 66 13.14 -20.44 4.74
C THR A 66 11.76 -20.28 4.10
N HIS A 67 10.86 -19.61 4.83
CA HIS A 67 9.58 -19.16 4.29
C HIS A 67 9.64 -17.66 3.94
N TYR A 68 9.47 -17.33 2.67
CA TYR A 68 9.36 -15.94 2.25
C TYR A 68 7.99 -15.35 2.59
N ILE A 69 7.99 -14.39 3.53
CA ILE A 69 6.80 -13.62 3.92
C ILE A 69 6.73 -12.37 3.05
N ILE A 70 5.93 -12.43 1.98
CA ILE A 70 5.65 -11.27 1.14
C ILE A 70 4.71 -10.29 1.86
N GLY A 71 4.95 -8.99 1.69
CA GLY A 71 4.22 -7.95 2.42
C GLY A 71 2.93 -7.46 1.76
N SER A 72 2.59 -7.93 0.55
CA SER A 72 1.44 -7.41 -0.19
C SER A 72 0.82 -8.42 -1.14
N VAL A 73 -0.27 -8.03 -1.83
CA VAL A 73 -0.97 -8.86 -2.84
C VAL A 73 -0.25 -8.87 -4.20
N VAL A 74 1.08 -8.89 -4.17
CA VAL A 74 1.98 -8.94 -5.33
C VAL A 74 2.69 -10.30 -5.35
N GLY A 75 3.54 -10.53 -6.34
CA GLY A 75 4.33 -11.76 -6.43
C GLY A 75 3.59 -12.94 -7.04
N PRO A 76 4.27 -14.09 -7.19
CA PRO A 76 3.70 -15.25 -7.89
C PRO A 76 2.54 -15.86 -7.09
N HIS A 77 1.65 -16.58 -7.78
CA HIS A 77 0.70 -17.46 -7.09
C HIS A 77 1.47 -18.44 -6.17
N PRO A 78 1.03 -18.67 -4.91
CA PRO A 78 -0.27 -18.32 -4.33
C PRO A 78 -0.34 -16.99 -3.57
N TYR A 79 0.72 -16.18 -3.57
CA TYR A 79 0.85 -15.05 -2.67
C TYR A 79 -0.25 -13.98 -2.79
N PRO A 80 -0.65 -13.48 -3.98
CA PRO A 80 -1.73 -12.52 -4.08
C PRO A 80 -3.05 -13.00 -3.48
N ASP A 81 -3.46 -14.25 -3.76
CA ASP A 81 -4.69 -14.84 -3.22
C ASP A 81 -4.59 -15.07 -1.71
N LEU A 82 -3.46 -15.62 -1.24
CA LEU A 82 -3.21 -15.85 0.18
C LEU A 82 -3.30 -14.55 0.99
N VAL A 83 -2.59 -13.51 0.55
CA VAL A 83 -2.56 -12.22 1.26
C VAL A 83 -3.95 -11.57 1.23
N ALA A 84 -4.66 -11.59 0.09
CA ALA A 84 -6.01 -11.04 0.00
C ALA A 84 -6.97 -11.74 0.98
N ARG A 85 -6.92 -13.08 1.07
CA ARG A 85 -7.73 -13.87 2.02
C ARG A 85 -7.40 -13.55 3.47
N LEU A 86 -6.12 -13.43 3.81
CA LEU A 86 -5.70 -13.08 5.18
C LEU A 86 -6.14 -11.66 5.56
N GLN A 87 -6.14 -10.73 4.61
CA GLN A 87 -6.60 -9.35 4.80
C GLN A 87 -8.14 -9.22 4.73
N SER A 88 -8.86 -10.24 4.27
CA SER A 88 -10.33 -10.20 4.11
C SER A 88 -11.09 -9.99 5.43
N VAL A 89 -10.41 -10.15 6.57
CA VAL A 89 -10.97 -9.80 7.88
C VAL A 89 -11.45 -8.34 7.92
N ILE A 90 -10.78 -7.43 7.21
CA ILE A 90 -11.14 -6.01 7.13
C ILE A 90 -12.57 -5.84 6.59
N SER A 91 -12.88 -6.39 5.41
CA SER A 91 -14.22 -6.29 4.82
C SER A 91 -15.29 -7.08 5.60
N LYS A 92 -14.92 -8.20 6.22
CA LYS A 92 -15.81 -8.95 7.11
C LYS A 92 -16.23 -8.11 8.32
N GLU A 93 -15.29 -7.40 8.93
CA GLU A 93 -15.59 -6.50 10.05
C GLU A 93 -16.40 -5.28 9.61
N ILE A 94 -16.06 -4.67 8.46
CA ILE A 94 -16.86 -3.59 7.85
C ILE A 94 -18.32 -4.03 7.71
N LYS A 95 -18.57 -5.25 7.21
CA LYS A 95 -19.92 -5.79 7.00
C LYS A 95 -20.74 -5.88 8.29
N VAL A 96 -20.11 -6.38 9.36
CA VAL A 96 -20.72 -6.47 10.69
C VAL A 96 -21.00 -5.07 11.23
N GLN A 97 -20.02 -4.18 11.19
CA GLN A 97 -20.13 -2.82 11.71
C GLN A 97 -21.17 -1.98 10.98
N LEU A 98 -21.28 -2.11 9.66
CA LEU A 98 -22.32 -1.44 8.87
C LEU A 98 -23.71 -1.95 9.24
N THR A 99 -23.87 -3.28 9.41
CA THR A 99 -25.17 -3.84 9.84
C THR A 99 -25.59 -3.27 11.20
N GLU A 100 -24.64 -3.17 12.13
CA GLU A 100 -24.88 -2.65 13.48
C GLU A 100 -25.17 -1.15 13.53
N LYS A 101 -24.45 -0.35 12.73
CA LYS A 101 -24.53 1.13 12.79
C LYS A 101 -25.54 1.72 11.82
N GLU A 102 -25.69 1.12 10.65
CA GLU A 102 -26.42 1.68 9.51
C GLU A 102 -27.61 0.80 9.08
N GLY A 103 -27.81 -0.36 9.73
CA GLY A 103 -28.92 -1.28 9.43
C GLY A 103 -28.84 -1.96 8.06
N ARG A 104 -27.70 -1.84 7.37
CA ARG A 104 -27.40 -2.48 6.08
C ARG A 104 -25.97 -2.99 6.06
N ASP A 105 -25.71 -4.05 5.30
CA ASP A 105 -24.43 -4.77 5.30
C ASP A 105 -23.48 -4.35 4.17
N TYR A 106 -23.71 -3.19 3.52
CA TYR A 106 -22.88 -2.66 2.44
C TYR A 106 -22.81 -1.12 2.48
N PRO A 107 -21.67 -0.52 2.12
CA PRO A 107 -21.54 0.93 1.95
C PRO A 107 -21.85 1.35 0.50
N ASP A 108 -22.00 2.65 0.24
CA ASP A 108 -22.07 3.15 -1.14
C ASP A 108 -20.68 3.29 -1.76
N TYR A 109 -19.67 3.65 -0.93
CA TYR A 109 -18.26 3.72 -1.33
C TYR A 109 -17.35 2.94 -0.39
N LEU A 110 -16.37 2.25 -0.98
CA LEU A 110 -15.17 1.77 -0.31
C LEU A 110 -13.96 2.51 -0.86
N ILE A 111 -13.17 3.10 0.04
CA ILE A 111 -11.97 3.86 -0.31
C ILE A 111 -10.74 3.29 0.39
N ALA A 112 -9.69 3.01 -0.36
CA ALA A 112 -8.41 2.53 0.18
C ALA A 112 -7.24 2.98 -0.68
N CYS A 113 -6.05 3.10 -0.08
CA CYS A 113 -4.83 3.40 -0.83
C CYS A 113 -4.20 2.14 -1.41
N VAL A 114 -3.51 2.27 -2.55
CA VAL A 114 -2.85 1.16 -3.23
C VAL A 114 -1.39 1.49 -3.55
N GLY A 115 -0.50 0.73 -2.91
CA GLY A 115 0.88 0.51 -3.35
C GLY A 115 0.96 -0.88 -3.97
N GLY A 116 1.40 -1.89 -3.20
CA GLY A 116 1.18 -3.29 -3.58
C GLY A 116 -0.29 -3.74 -3.48
N GLY A 117 -1.07 -3.11 -2.59
CA GLY A 117 -2.54 -3.20 -2.55
C GLY A 117 -3.16 -4.15 -1.51
N SER A 118 -2.42 -4.66 -0.53
CA SER A 118 -2.96 -5.63 0.45
C SER A 118 -4.09 -5.09 1.31
N ASN A 119 -3.97 -3.86 1.84
CA ASN A 119 -5.03 -3.24 2.62
C ASN A 119 -6.31 -3.10 1.78
N ALA A 120 -6.20 -2.52 0.58
CA ALA A 120 -7.31 -2.35 -0.34
C ALA A 120 -7.97 -3.68 -0.72
N ALA A 121 -7.17 -4.72 -1.00
CA ALA A 121 -7.69 -6.05 -1.30
C ALA A 121 -8.53 -6.61 -0.14
N GLY A 122 -8.06 -6.43 1.11
CA GLY A 122 -8.82 -6.79 2.31
C GLY A 122 -10.11 -6.00 2.47
N THR A 123 -10.06 -4.68 2.23
CA THR A 123 -11.20 -3.75 2.31
C THR A 123 -12.32 -4.08 1.34
N ILE A 124 -11.98 -4.53 0.13
CA ILE A 124 -12.97 -4.77 -0.92
C ILE A 124 -13.39 -6.24 -1.05
N TYR A 125 -12.69 -7.16 -0.38
CA TYR A 125 -12.77 -8.61 -0.64
C TYR A 125 -14.22 -9.15 -0.70
N GLU A 126 -15.03 -8.88 0.32
CA GLU A 126 -16.42 -9.34 0.41
C GLU A 126 -17.41 -8.58 -0.50
N TYR A 127 -16.94 -7.51 -1.18
CA TYR A 127 -17.76 -6.59 -1.97
C TYR A 127 -17.40 -6.58 -3.47
N LEU A 128 -16.44 -7.38 -3.90
CA LEU A 128 -15.96 -7.43 -5.29
C LEU A 128 -17.11 -7.64 -6.29
N ASP A 129 -18.01 -8.57 -5.99
CA ASP A 129 -19.15 -8.91 -6.83
C ASP A 129 -20.43 -8.11 -6.49
N ASN A 130 -20.34 -7.11 -5.61
CA ASN A 130 -21.47 -6.27 -5.23
C ASN A 130 -21.46 -4.94 -6.02
N ASP A 131 -22.21 -4.90 -7.12
CA ASP A 131 -22.33 -3.73 -8.01
C ASP A 131 -22.94 -2.48 -7.36
N LYS A 132 -23.54 -2.61 -6.17
CA LYS A 132 -24.03 -1.45 -5.40
C LYS A 132 -22.90 -0.67 -4.73
N VAL A 133 -21.74 -1.29 -4.55
CA VAL A 133 -20.60 -0.71 -3.84
C VAL A 133 -19.61 -0.14 -4.84
N LYS A 134 -19.46 1.18 -4.86
CA LYS A 134 -18.41 1.87 -5.63
C LYS A 134 -17.06 1.66 -4.95
N ILE A 135 -16.05 1.25 -5.71
CA ILE A 135 -14.70 1.02 -5.19
C ILE A 135 -13.79 2.13 -5.74
N VAL A 136 -13.16 2.87 -4.83
CA VAL A 136 -12.19 3.93 -5.15
C VAL A 136 -10.83 3.56 -4.57
N LEU A 137 -9.82 3.51 -5.44
CA LEU A 137 -8.45 3.18 -5.08
C LEU A 137 -7.56 4.41 -5.26
N ALA A 138 -6.87 4.83 -4.22
CA ALA A 138 -5.96 5.96 -4.25
C ALA A 138 -4.51 5.49 -4.43
N GLU A 139 -3.92 5.73 -5.59
CA GLU A 139 -2.50 5.47 -5.83
C GLU A 139 -1.66 6.76 -5.74
N ALA A 140 -0.36 6.61 -5.55
CA ALA A 140 0.54 7.74 -5.34
C ALA A 140 0.89 8.45 -6.65
N GLY A 141 0.29 9.63 -6.86
CA GLY A 141 0.60 10.55 -7.95
C GLY A 141 1.99 11.18 -7.85
N GLY A 142 2.63 11.16 -6.66
CA GLY A 142 3.94 11.76 -6.43
C GLY A 142 3.88 13.28 -6.60
N LYS A 143 4.75 13.84 -7.44
CA LYS A 143 4.68 15.26 -7.82
C LYS A 143 3.70 15.54 -8.97
N GLY A 144 2.89 14.55 -9.34
CA GLY A 144 1.96 14.58 -10.46
C GLY A 144 2.36 13.58 -11.54
N ILE A 145 1.35 12.97 -12.18
CA ILE A 145 1.55 11.89 -13.16
C ILE A 145 2.34 12.31 -14.41
N GLU A 146 2.36 13.60 -14.74
CA GLU A 146 3.12 14.15 -15.87
C GLU A 146 4.54 14.61 -15.50
N SER A 147 4.89 14.59 -14.21
CA SER A 147 6.16 15.15 -13.72
C SER A 147 7.38 14.27 -14.00
N GLY A 148 7.16 12.98 -14.27
CA GLY A 148 8.21 11.96 -14.26
C GLY A 148 8.59 11.45 -12.86
N GLU A 149 8.04 12.05 -11.79
CA GLU A 149 8.21 11.63 -10.40
C GLU A 149 6.85 11.19 -9.82
N SER A 150 6.48 9.94 -10.09
CA SER A 150 5.19 9.36 -9.70
C SER A 150 5.31 7.88 -9.38
N ALA A 151 4.36 7.34 -8.62
CA ALA A 151 4.19 5.90 -8.38
C ALA A 151 2.77 5.45 -8.78
N ALA A 152 2.11 6.21 -9.66
CA ALA A 152 0.76 5.96 -10.15
C ALA A 152 0.75 4.84 -11.19
N THR A 153 1.02 3.62 -10.73
CA THR A 153 1.28 2.45 -11.58
C THR A 153 0.09 2.09 -12.47
N ILE A 154 -1.14 2.26 -12.01
CA ILE A 154 -2.32 1.93 -12.81
C ILE A 154 -2.51 2.99 -13.92
N HIS A 155 -2.23 4.27 -13.65
CA HIS A 155 -2.33 5.32 -14.66
C HIS A 155 -1.18 5.31 -15.68
N LEU A 156 0.05 5.08 -15.22
CA LEU A 156 1.27 5.24 -16.03
C LEU A 156 1.87 3.92 -16.52
N GLY A 157 1.49 2.81 -15.89
CA GLY A 157 2.07 1.51 -16.16
C GLY A 157 1.48 0.83 -17.39
N THR A 158 2.21 -0.17 -17.86
CA THR A 158 1.76 -1.08 -18.92
C THR A 158 1.86 -2.52 -18.44
N ALA A 159 1.19 -3.44 -19.15
CA ALA A 159 1.22 -4.85 -18.78
C ALA A 159 2.65 -5.43 -18.94
N GLY A 160 3.14 -6.12 -17.92
CA GLY A 160 4.42 -6.82 -17.97
C GLY A 160 4.57 -7.81 -16.83
N VAL A 161 5.80 -8.28 -16.58
CA VAL A 161 6.09 -9.26 -15.54
C VAL A 161 7.14 -8.70 -14.58
N LEU A 162 6.78 -8.57 -13.31
CA LEU A 162 7.68 -8.13 -12.25
C LEU A 162 7.51 -9.01 -11.01
N HIS A 163 8.62 -9.37 -10.37
CA HIS A 163 8.66 -10.17 -9.14
C HIS A 163 7.80 -11.44 -9.18
N GLY A 164 7.73 -12.12 -10.33
CA GLY A 164 7.00 -13.38 -10.49
C GLY A 164 5.50 -13.26 -10.77
N CYS A 165 4.97 -12.05 -11.01
CA CYS A 165 3.57 -11.85 -11.39
C CYS A 165 3.42 -11.06 -12.69
N ARG A 166 2.42 -11.42 -13.51
CA ARG A 166 1.98 -10.59 -14.64
C ARG A 166 0.96 -9.57 -14.14
N THR A 167 1.27 -8.29 -14.30
CA THR A 167 0.46 -7.18 -13.76
C THR A 167 0.71 -5.90 -14.56
N LEU A 168 0.15 -4.76 -14.15
CA LEU A 168 0.59 -3.44 -14.59
C LEU A 168 1.85 -3.04 -13.82
N LEU A 169 2.83 -2.47 -14.53
CA LEU A 169 4.02 -1.90 -13.93
C LEU A 169 4.53 -0.70 -14.73
N MET A 170 5.21 0.20 -14.06
CA MET A 170 5.89 1.33 -14.68
C MET A 170 7.16 0.82 -15.37
N GLN A 171 7.22 0.95 -16.69
CA GLN A 171 8.35 0.48 -17.50
C GLN A 171 8.53 1.33 -18.76
N THR A 172 9.75 1.34 -19.29
CA THR A 172 10.09 1.94 -20.59
C THR A 172 9.59 1.07 -21.74
N GLU A 173 9.64 1.59 -22.97
CA GLU A 173 9.28 0.85 -24.19
C GLU A 173 10.10 -0.46 -24.36
N ASP A 174 11.35 -0.46 -23.91
CA ASP A 174 12.24 -1.63 -23.92
C ASP A 174 12.03 -2.59 -22.73
N GLY A 175 11.00 -2.34 -21.90
CA GLY A 175 10.65 -3.18 -20.75
C GLY A 175 11.57 -3.02 -19.53
N GLN A 176 12.34 -1.94 -19.45
CA GLN A 176 13.11 -1.63 -18.24
C GLN A 176 12.19 -0.99 -17.19
N ILE A 177 12.33 -1.38 -15.93
CA ILE A 177 11.51 -0.84 -14.84
C ILE A 177 11.79 0.65 -14.67
N THR A 178 10.72 1.45 -14.72
CA THR A 178 10.77 2.87 -14.37
C THR A 178 10.68 2.99 -12.87
N GLU A 179 11.55 3.82 -12.31
CA GLU A 179 11.66 3.98 -10.86
C GLU A 179 10.49 4.82 -10.34
N PRO A 180 9.80 4.36 -9.29
CA PRO A 180 8.66 5.07 -8.73
C PRO A 180 9.14 6.26 -7.88
N TYR A 181 8.21 7.17 -7.60
CA TYR A 181 8.39 8.20 -6.58
C TYR A 181 7.08 8.48 -5.84
N SER A 182 7.17 8.50 -4.50
CA SER A 182 6.15 9.05 -3.61
C SER A 182 6.80 9.58 -2.34
N ILE A 183 6.19 10.58 -1.70
CA ILE A 183 6.53 10.94 -0.31
C ILE A 183 6.25 9.79 0.67
N SER A 184 5.32 8.89 0.33
CA SER A 184 4.92 7.73 1.13
C SER A 184 5.69 6.48 0.71
N ALA A 185 6.62 6.04 1.57
CA ALA A 185 7.46 4.88 1.28
C ALA A 185 6.65 3.59 1.02
N GLY A 186 5.49 3.40 1.65
CA GLY A 186 4.64 2.22 1.43
C GLY A 186 3.89 2.21 0.09
N LEU A 187 3.83 3.34 -0.61
CA LEU A 187 3.26 3.46 -1.95
C LEU A 187 4.32 3.59 -3.06
N ASP A 188 5.59 3.73 -2.69
CA ASP A 188 6.73 3.90 -3.59
C ASP A 188 7.17 2.56 -4.24
N TYR A 189 6.30 2.01 -5.08
CA TYR A 189 6.48 0.72 -5.74
C TYR A 189 6.07 0.80 -7.22
N PRO A 190 6.87 0.30 -8.19
CA PRO A 190 6.58 0.48 -9.62
C PRO A 190 5.61 -0.57 -10.18
N GLY A 191 5.06 -1.45 -9.33
CA GLY A 191 4.12 -2.49 -9.71
C GLY A 191 2.82 -2.37 -8.94
N ILE A 192 1.82 -3.17 -9.31
CA ILE A 192 0.56 -3.27 -8.58
C ILE A 192 0.15 -4.73 -8.44
N GLY A 193 -0.60 -5.10 -7.39
CA GLY A 193 -1.16 -6.44 -7.28
C GLY A 193 -2.09 -6.77 -8.45
N PRO A 194 -2.07 -8.00 -9.01
CA PRO A 194 -2.84 -8.37 -10.19
C PRO A 194 -4.37 -8.25 -9.99
N ILE A 195 -4.86 -8.37 -8.75
CA ILE A 195 -6.28 -8.12 -8.43
C ILE A 195 -6.68 -6.68 -8.77
N HIS A 196 -5.86 -5.69 -8.39
CA HIS A 196 -6.17 -4.28 -8.61
C HIS A 196 -5.98 -3.87 -10.07
N ALA A 197 -4.95 -4.41 -10.74
CA ALA A 197 -4.80 -4.27 -12.18
C ALA A 197 -6.05 -4.77 -12.93
N ASN A 198 -6.56 -5.96 -12.56
CA ASN A 198 -7.76 -6.51 -13.16
C ASN A 198 -9.01 -5.65 -12.87
N LEU A 199 -9.19 -5.19 -11.63
CA LEU A 199 -10.33 -4.34 -11.26
C LEU A 199 -10.35 -3.01 -12.01
N ALA A 200 -9.18 -2.38 -12.21
CA ALA A 200 -9.05 -1.16 -12.98
C ALA A 200 -9.37 -1.39 -14.47
N ILE A 201 -8.82 -2.44 -15.09
CA ILE A 201 -9.08 -2.80 -16.49
C ILE A 201 -10.57 -3.10 -16.73
N GLN A 202 -11.19 -3.82 -15.80
CA GLN A 202 -12.63 -4.12 -15.83
C GLN A 202 -13.51 -2.93 -15.45
N ARG A 203 -12.91 -1.80 -15.02
CA ARG A 203 -13.60 -0.61 -14.51
C ARG A 203 -14.53 -0.91 -13.34
N ARG A 204 -14.23 -1.97 -12.58
CA ARG A 204 -14.91 -2.31 -11.33
C ARG A 204 -14.46 -1.39 -10.20
N ALA A 205 -13.22 -0.94 -10.24
CA ALA A 205 -12.67 0.08 -9.37
C ALA A 205 -12.33 1.34 -10.16
N GLN A 206 -12.68 2.50 -9.61
CA GLN A 206 -12.13 3.78 -10.01
C GLN A 206 -10.79 3.98 -9.32
N VAL A 207 -9.79 4.45 -10.06
CA VAL A 207 -8.46 4.68 -9.51
C VAL A 207 -8.16 6.16 -9.63
N LEU A 208 -7.69 6.76 -8.54
CA LEU A 208 -7.32 8.16 -8.46
C LEU A 208 -5.83 8.27 -8.15
N ALA A 209 -5.11 9.05 -8.97
CA ALA A 209 -3.76 9.47 -8.63
C ALA A 209 -3.83 10.65 -7.64
N ILE A 210 -3.23 10.47 -6.47
CA ILE A 210 -3.19 11.47 -5.40
C ILE A 210 -1.77 11.98 -5.24
N ASN A 211 -1.57 13.28 -5.43
CA ASN A 211 -0.27 13.91 -5.30
C ASN A 211 0.16 14.05 -3.83
N ASP A 212 1.46 14.22 -3.63
CA ASP A 212 2.05 14.30 -2.29
C ASP A 212 1.48 15.47 -1.47
N ASP A 213 1.21 16.62 -2.09
CA ASP A 213 0.62 17.80 -1.45
C ASP A 213 -0.84 17.59 -1.05
N GLU A 214 -1.61 16.85 -1.84
CA GLU A 214 -2.99 16.45 -1.53
C GLU A 214 -3.03 15.50 -0.33
N ALA A 215 -2.14 14.49 -0.32
CA ALA A 215 -2.02 13.55 0.80
C ALA A 215 -1.58 14.24 2.09
N LEU A 216 -0.60 15.15 2.03
CA LEU A 216 -0.17 15.94 3.19
C LEU A 216 -1.30 16.80 3.74
N LYS A 217 -2.03 17.51 2.88
CA LYS A 217 -3.19 18.32 3.26
C LYS A 217 -4.21 17.48 4.03
N ALA A 218 -4.62 16.34 3.46
CA ALA A 218 -5.60 15.45 4.09
C ALA A 218 -5.12 14.88 5.43
N ALA A 219 -3.82 14.60 5.58
CA ALA A 219 -3.25 14.15 6.84
C ALA A 219 -3.36 15.22 7.95
N PHE A 220 -3.03 16.48 7.63
CA PHE A 220 -3.15 17.59 8.57
C PHE A 220 -4.60 17.90 8.92
N GLU A 221 -5.52 17.81 7.95
CA GLU A 221 -6.95 17.98 8.20
C GLU A 221 -7.50 16.92 9.16
N LEU A 222 -7.21 15.64 8.93
CA LEU A 222 -7.62 14.57 9.86
C LEU A 222 -7.02 14.78 11.26
N THR A 223 -5.75 15.17 11.32
CA THR A 223 -5.06 15.42 12.59
C THR A 223 -5.71 16.56 13.38
N ARG A 224 -6.08 17.66 12.72
CA ARG A 224 -6.66 18.83 13.37
C ARG A 224 -8.12 18.65 13.74
N ASN A 225 -8.89 18.01 12.87
CA ASN A 225 -10.33 17.91 13.04
C ASN A 225 -10.70 16.73 13.94
N GLU A 226 -9.97 15.61 13.83
CA GLU A 226 -10.32 14.35 14.52
C GLU A 226 -9.26 13.89 15.52
N GLY A 227 -8.10 14.56 15.61
CA GLY A 227 -7.04 14.18 16.55
C GLY A 227 -6.33 12.87 16.19
N ILE A 228 -6.45 12.41 14.94
CA ILE A 228 -5.87 11.16 14.45
C ILE A 228 -4.71 11.51 13.51
N ILE A 229 -3.50 11.01 13.81
CA ILE A 229 -2.33 11.15 12.94
C ILE A 229 -2.28 9.91 12.01
N PRO A 230 -2.70 10.02 10.73
CA PRO A 230 -2.70 8.88 9.82
C PRO A 230 -1.29 8.57 9.32
N ALA A 231 -1.06 7.36 8.81
CA ALA A 231 0.11 7.11 7.98
C ALA A 231 -0.01 7.88 6.65
N LEU A 232 1.10 8.29 6.05
CA LEU A 232 1.09 8.98 4.75
C LEU A 232 0.43 8.13 3.65
N GLU A 233 0.53 6.80 3.73
CA GLU A 233 -0.17 5.87 2.84
C GLU A 233 -1.68 6.05 2.98
N SER A 234 -2.20 6.05 4.21
CA SER A 234 -3.64 6.22 4.49
C SER A 234 -4.14 7.61 4.12
N ALA A 235 -3.27 8.62 4.19
CA ALA A 235 -3.59 9.98 3.80
C ALA A 235 -3.90 10.12 2.31
N HIS A 236 -3.37 9.24 1.45
CA HIS A 236 -3.76 9.20 0.05
C HIS A 236 -5.22 8.77 -0.12
N ALA A 237 -5.68 7.79 0.68
CA ALA A 237 -7.10 7.41 0.68
C ALA A 237 -7.98 8.57 1.19
N LEU A 238 -7.53 9.32 2.19
CA LEU A 238 -8.27 10.49 2.71
C LEU A 238 -8.40 11.59 1.66
N ALA A 239 -7.32 11.91 0.95
CA ALA A 239 -7.32 12.93 -0.09
C ALA A 239 -8.23 12.57 -1.28
N ALA A 240 -8.54 11.28 -1.49
CA ALA A 240 -9.54 10.88 -2.48
C ALA A 240 -10.95 11.41 -2.17
N LEU A 241 -11.26 11.70 -0.90
CA LEU A 241 -12.55 12.28 -0.51
C LEU A 241 -12.81 13.64 -1.18
N GLU A 242 -11.77 14.46 -1.39
CA GLU A 242 -11.93 15.76 -2.06
C GLU A 242 -12.10 15.64 -3.58
N LYS A 243 -11.81 14.47 -4.17
CA LYS A 243 -11.92 14.22 -5.61
C LYS A 243 -13.24 13.56 -6.01
N GLU A 244 -14.03 13.14 -5.04
CA GLU A 244 -15.32 12.51 -5.23
C GLU A 244 -16.46 13.45 -4.83
N THR A 245 -17.65 13.19 -5.36
CA THR A 245 -18.88 13.89 -4.94
C THR A 245 -19.82 12.88 -4.31
N PHE A 246 -20.29 13.19 -3.11
CA PHE A 246 -21.16 12.32 -2.33
C PHE A 246 -22.52 12.98 -2.14
N GLU A 247 -23.56 12.17 -2.24
CA GLU A 247 -24.89 12.58 -1.78
C GLU A 247 -24.97 12.50 -0.25
N PRO A 248 -25.77 13.34 0.42
CA PRO A 248 -25.82 13.39 1.89
C PRO A 248 -26.15 12.06 2.58
N GLU A 249 -26.89 11.17 1.91
CA GLU A 249 -27.29 9.86 2.43
C GLU A 249 -26.31 8.73 2.09
N GLU A 250 -25.28 8.99 1.27
CA GLU A 250 -24.30 7.97 0.89
C GLU A 250 -23.34 7.67 2.06
N ILE A 251 -23.13 6.38 2.31
CA ILE A 251 -22.22 5.90 3.35
C ILE A 251 -20.88 5.56 2.72
N VAL A 252 -19.85 6.26 3.18
CA VAL A 252 -18.46 6.10 2.75
C VAL A 252 -17.69 5.36 3.82
N VAL A 253 -17.07 4.24 3.46
CA VAL A 253 -16.12 3.53 4.32
C VAL A 253 -14.73 3.66 3.73
N LEU A 254 -13.84 4.27 4.52
CA LEU A 254 -12.44 4.48 4.17
C LEU A 254 -11.53 3.67 5.08
N THR A 255 -10.50 3.05 4.50
CA THR A 255 -9.51 2.28 5.26
C THR A 255 -8.34 3.16 5.69
N LEU A 256 -8.28 3.47 6.99
CA LEU A 256 -7.07 4.00 7.63
C LEU A 256 -6.07 2.87 7.87
N SER A 257 -5.30 2.55 6.83
CA SER A 257 -4.40 1.41 6.76
C SER A 257 -3.27 1.40 7.80
N GLY A 258 -2.93 2.56 8.39
CA GLY A 258 -1.92 2.66 9.43
C GLY A 258 -1.90 4.01 10.14
N ARG A 259 -1.10 4.09 11.20
CA ARG A 259 -0.86 5.29 12.00
C ARG A 259 0.45 5.98 11.60
N GLY A 260 0.50 7.30 11.77
CA GLY A 260 1.57 8.16 11.27
C GLY A 260 2.79 8.33 12.15
N ASP A 261 2.96 7.55 13.23
CA ASP A 261 4.15 7.66 14.11
C ASP A 261 5.47 7.54 13.33
N LYS A 262 5.48 6.71 12.28
CA LYS A 262 6.65 6.49 11.41
C LYS A 262 6.92 7.65 10.45
N ASP A 263 5.97 8.55 10.28
CA ASP A 263 5.99 9.64 9.30
C ASP A 263 6.15 11.02 9.97
N LEU A 264 6.31 11.08 11.30
CA LEU A 264 6.43 12.33 12.06
C LEU A 264 7.56 13.24 11.57
N ASP A 265 8.74 12.68 11.27
CA ASP A 265 9.87 13.47 10.74
C ASP A 265 9.52 14.12 9.40
N THR A 266 8.77 13.40 8.56
CA THR A 266 8.23 13.96 7.33
C THR A 266 7.19 15.04 7.64
N TYR A 267 6.24 14.78 8.53
CA TYR A 267 5.23 15.78 8.89
C TYR A 267 5.86 17.08 9.43
N PHE A 268 6.84 17.00 10.32
CA PHE A 268 7.54 18.18 10.86
C PHE A 268 8.26 18.99 9.76
N LYS A 269 8.73 18.32 8.70
CA LYS A 269 9.32 19.04 7.55
C LYS A 269 8.31 19.89 6.79
N TYR A 270 7.03 19.50 6.78
CA TYR A 270 5.96 20.16 6.01
C TYR A 270 4.96 20.93 6.88
N GLU A 271 5.06 20.87 8.20
CA GLU A 271 4.08 21.47 9.12
C GLU A 271 3.87 22.98 8.90
N GLY A 272 4.91 23.71 8.46
CA GLY A 272 4.80 25.14 8.19
C GLY A 272 3.99 25.51 6.94
N GLN A 273 3.52 24.53 6.16
CA GLN A 273 2.78 24.73 4.92
C GLN A 273 1.27 24.53 5.08
N TYR A 274 0.82 23.94 6.19
CA TYR A 274 -0.57 23.61 6.46
C TYR A 274 -0.99 24.20 7.79
#